data_AF-A0A8X6XL35-F1
#
_entry.id   AF-A0A8X6XL35-F1
#
_cell.length_a   1.000
_cell.length_b   1.000
_cell.length_c   1.000
_cell.angle_alpha   90.00
_cell.angle_beta   90.00
_cell.angle_gamma   90.00
#
_symmetry.space_group_name_H-M   'P 1'
#
loop_
_entity.id
_entity.type
_entity.pdbx_description
1 polymer ?
#
loop_
_entity_poly.entity_id
_entity_poly.type
_entity_poly.pdbx_seq_one_letter_code
_entity_poly.pdbx_strand_id
1 'polypeptide(L)'
;MDEITKRRKTRTVLSLRASVTKHINKLEQGFDELDTEAKLQQHLDFLTNMLKQINDLDSQIQALITNEKIFDAEIESAIEYSQKISMWNSKLSAQIKSYRNTTEKNLKFHQALLTQETLNRSVENINEFESSNSNVRERELTII
;
A
#
# COMPACT_ATOMS: atom_id res chain seq x y z
N MET A 1 -2.19 -14.73 13.73
CA MET A 1 -2.76 -15.78 14.62
C MET A 1 -1.67 -16.28 15.55
N ASP A 2 -1.85 -16.14 16.87
CA ASP A 2 -0.83 -16.51 17.87
C ASP A 2 -0.58 -18.05 17.91
N GLU A 3 0.68 -18.43 18.14
CA GLU A 3 1.16 -19.82 18.17
C GLU A 3 0.40 -20.69 19.17
N ILE A 4 0.01 -20.12 20.31
CA ILE A 4 -0.74 -20.83 21.35
C ILE A 4 -2.10 -21.28 20.81
N THR A 5 -2.73 -20.43 19.98
CA THR A 5 -4.02 -20.72 19.36
C THR A 5 -3.90 -21.81 18.29
N LYS A 6 -2.81 -21.81 17.50
CA LYS A 6 -2.52 -22.91 16.55
C LYS A 6 -2.30 -24.24 17.28
N ARG A 7 -1.45 -24.26 18.32
CA ARG A 7 -1.14 -25.47 19.10
C ARG A 7 -2.38 -26.06 19.79
N ARG A 8 -3.26 -25.21 20.32
CA ARG A 8 -4.52 -25.65 20.95
C ARG A 8 -5.45 -26.31 19.95
N LYS A 9 -5.62 -25.73 18.76
CA LYS A 9 -6.45 -26.28 17.68
C LYS A 9 -5.90 -27.63 17.17
N THR A 10 -4.59 -27.71 16.92
CA THR A 10 -3.94 -28.96 16.50
C THR A 10 -4.11 -30.07 17.55
N ARG A 11 -3.99 -29.74 18.84
CA ARG A 11 -4.19 -30.72 19.93
C ARG A 11 -5.63 -31.25 19.98
N THR A 12 -6.63 -30.40 19.77
CA THR A 12 -8.04 -30.82 19.74
C THR A 12 -8.32 -31.75 18.55
N VAL A 13 -7.82 -31.43 17.36
CA VAL A 13 -7.98 -32.25 16.15
C VAL A 13 -7.30 -33.61 16.32
N LEU A 14 -6.08 -33.65 16.87
CA LEU A 14 -5.35 -34.90 17.11
C LEU A 14 -6.01 -35.78 18.17
N SER A 15 -6.52 -35.18 19.26
CA SER A 15 -7.26 -35.90 20.31
C SER A 15 -8.53 -36.54 19.76
N LEU A 16 -9.25 -35.83 18.89
CA LEU A 16 -10.45 -36.37 18.26
C LEU A 16 -10.12 -37.49 17.29
N ARG A 17 -9.09 -37.32 16.44
CA ARG A 17 -8.64 -38.37 15.52
C ARG A 17 -8.28 -39.64 16.27
N ALA A 18 -7.53 -39.53 17.37
CA ALA A 18 -7.20 -40.67 18.23
C ALA A 18 -8.44 -41.32 18.86
N SER A 19 -9.44 -40.52 19.27
CA SER A 19 -10.71 -41.03 19.79
C SER A 19 -11.49 -41.80 18.72
N VAL A 20 -11.67 -41.22 17.54
CA VAL A 20 -12.38 -41.85 16.41
C VAL A 20 -11.69 -43.13 15.98
N THR A 21 -10.36 -43.13 15.78
CA THR A 21 -9.59 -44.33 15.43
C THR A 21 -9.70 -45.42 16.49
N LYS A 22 -9.64 -45.08 17.78
CA LYS A 22 -9.82 -46.06 18.86
C LYS A 22 -11.21 -46.71 18.84
N HIS A 23 -12.25 -45.97 18.46
CA HIS A 23 -13.62 -46.48 18.41
C HIS A 23 -13.89 -47.28 17.14
N ILE A 24 -13.35 -46.87 15.99
CA ILE A 24 -13.37 -47.66 14.75
C ILE A 24 -12.69 -49.01 14.99
N ASN A 25 -11.50 -49.04 15.60
CA ASN A 25 -10.81 -50.29 15.92
C ASN A 25 -11.61 -51.17 16.89
N LYS A 26 -12.38 -50.59 17.82
CA LYS A 26 -13.28 -51.34 18.72
C LYS A 26 -14.52 -51.88 18.00
N LEU A 27 -15.05 -51.15 17.02
CA LEU A 27 -16.15 -51.59 16.17
C LEU A 27 -15.70 -52.76 15.29
N GLU A 28 -14.52 -52.65 14.68
CA GLU A 28 -13.92 -53.72 13.88
C GLU A 28 -13.62 -54.99 14.70
N GLN A 29 -13.24 -54.84 15.98
CA GLN A 29 -13.01 -55.97 16.89
C GLN A 29 -14.30 -56.58 17.47
N GLY A 30 -15.38 -55.82 17.58
CA GLY A 30 -16.66 -56.27 18.14
C GLY A 30 -17.69 -56.74 17.10
N PHE A 31 -17.38 -56.61 15.81
CA PHE A 31 -18.30 -56.93 14.72
C PHE A 31 -18.61 -58.43 14.60
N ASP A 32 -17.74 -59.29 15.16
CA ASP A 32 -17.95 -60.75 15.19
C ASP A 32 -18.99 -61.21 16.25
N GLU A 33 -19.43 -60.33 17.16
CA GLU A 33 -20.40 -60.64 18.25
C GLU A 33 -21.65 -59.71 18.27
N LEU A 34 -22.08 -59.24 17.10
CA LEU A 34 -23.31 -58.46 16.95
C LEU A 34 -24.54 -59.37 16.83
N ASP A 35 -24.91 -60.01 17.93
CA ASP A 35 -25.95 -61.05 18.00
C ASP A 35 -27.33 -60.55 18.45
N THR A 36 -27.46 -59.25 18.78
CA THR A 36 -28.73 -58.67 19.23
C THR A 36 -29.02 -57.32 18.57
N GLU A 37 -30.29 -57.11 18.23
CA GLU A 37 -30.83 -55.88 17.64
C GLU A 37 -30.49 -54.63 18.49
N ALA A 38 -30.53 -54.77 19.82
CA ALA A 38 -30.20 -53.69 20.75
C ALA A 38 -28.73 -53.23 20.65
N LYS A 39 -27.77 -54.16 20.48
CA LYS A 39 -26.36 -53.79 20.28
C LYS A 39 -26.15 -53.07 18.96
N LEU A 40 -26.78 -53.56 17.88
CA LEU A 40 -26.74 -52.92 16.57
C LEU A 40 -27.29 -51.50 16.59
N GLN A 41 -28.41 -51.26 17.27
CA GLN A 41 -28.99 -49.92 17.40
C GLN A 41 -28.09 -48.97 18.19
N GLN A 42 -27.49 -49.42 19.30
CA GLN A 42 -26.53 -48.60 20.06
C GLN A 42 -25.32 -48.20 19.23
N HIS A 43 -24.82 -49.11 18.39
CA HIS A 43 -23.73 -48.81 17.47
C HIS A 43 -24.13 -47.80 16.39
N LEU A 44 -25.34 -47.92 15.84
CA LEU A 44 -25.87 -46.98 14.85
C LEU A 44 -26.05 -45.57 15.43
N ASP A 45 -26.63 -45.44 16.62
CA ASP A 45 -26.81 -44.16 17.29
C ASP A 45 -25.47 -43.48 17.58
N PHE A 46 -24.49 -44.28 18.00
CA PHE A 46 -23.13 -43.80 18.26
C PHE A 46 -22.42 -43.33 16.98
N LEU A 47 -22.49 -44.10 15.89
CA LEU A 47 -21.95 -43.72 14.58
C LEU A 47 -22.60 -42.44 14.06
N THR A 48 -23.92 -42.30 14.23
CA THR A 48 -24.68 -41.10 13.85
C THR A 48 -24.19 -39.86 14.61
N ASN A 49 -23.95 -40.00 15.92
CA ASN A 49 -23.43 -38.92 16.74
C ASN A 49 -21.99 -38.54 16.35
N MET A 50 -21.13 -39.52 16.06
CA MET A 50 -19.77 -39.24 15.57
C MET A 50 -19.78 -38.53 14.22
N LEU A 51 -20.65 -38.95 13.30
CA LEU A 51 -20.78 -38.31 11.99
C LEU A 51 -21.19 -36.84 12.14
N LYS A 52 -22.13 -36.54 13.04
CA LYS A 52 -22.53 -35.16 13.36
C LYS A 52 -21.34 -34.33 13.86
N GLN A 53 -20.56 -34.85 14.81
CA GLN A 53 -19.39 -34.15 15.35
C GLN A 53 -18.33 -33.88 14.27
N ILE A 54 -18.13 -34.81 13.34
CA ILE A 54 -17.20 -34.63 12.21
C ILE A 54 -17.68 -33.50 11.29
N ASN A 55 -18.97 -33.47 10.95
CA ASN A 55 -19.53 -32.42 10.09
C ASN A 55 -19.48 -31.03 10.74
N ASP A 56 -19.70 -30.95 12.05
CA ASP A 56 -19.59 -29.69 12.81
C ASP A 56 -18.14 -29.17 12.82
N LEU A 57 -17.16 -30.06 12.82
CA LEU A 57 -15.74 -29.69 12.77
C LEU A 57 -15.29 -29.32 11.37
N ASP A 58 -15.76 -30.03 10.35
CA ASP A 58 -15.49 -29.66 8.96
C ASP A 58 -16.02 -28.25 8.67
N SER A 59 -17.22 -27.93 9.15
CA SER A 59 -17.79 -26.58 9.07
C SER A 59 -16.91 -25.52 9.75
N GLN A 60 -16.37 -25.83 10.94
CA GLN A 60 -15.45 -24.93 11.64
C GLN A 60 -14.12 -24.77 10.90
N ILE A 61 -13.61 -25.82 10.26
CA ILE A 61 -12.39 -25.76 9.44
C ILE A 61 -12.63 -24.89 8.20
N GLN A 62 -13.75 -25.07 7.51
CA GLN A 62 -14.11 -24.25 6.34
C GLN A 62 -14.28 -22.76 6.67
N ALA A 63 -14.85 -22.45 7.85
CA ALA A 63 -14.95 -21.08 8.33
C ALA A 63 -13.57 -20.45 8.57
N LEU A 64 -12.61 -21.22 9.09
CA LEU A 64 -11.23 -20.74 9.29
C LEU A 64 -10.50 -20.50 7.97
N ILE A 65 -10.66 -21.40 6.99
CA ILE A 65 -10.07 -21.24 5.64
C ILE A 65 -10.64 -19.99 4.95
N THR A 66 -11.95 -19.76 5.07
CA THR A 66 -12.59 -18.56 4.50
C THR A 66 -12.05 -17.28 5.11
N ASN A 67 -11.86 -17.24 6.43
CA ASN A 67 -11.29 -16.07 7.11
C ASN A 67 -9.82 -15.80 6.72
N GLU A 68 -9.02 -16.85 6.47
CA GLU A 68 -7.64 -16.68 5.99
C GLU A 68 -7.58 -16.08 4.58
N LYS A 69 -8.47 -16.53 3.66
CA LYS A 69 -8.58 -15.94 2.32
C LYS A 69 -8.99 -14.46 2.33
N ILE A 70 -9.88 -14.06 3.24
CA ILE A 70 -10.28 -12.65 3.40
C ILE A 70 -9.08 -11.82 3.83
N PHE A 71 -8.29 -12.31 4.79
CA PHE A 71 -7.08 -11.63 5.27
C PHE A 71 -6.03 -11.47 4.16
N ASP A 72 -5.82 -12.50 3.34
CA ASP A 72 -4.89 -12.43 2.20
C ASP A 72 -5.33 -11.36 1.18
N ALA A 73 -6.64 -11.28 0.87
CA ALA A 73 -7.19 -10.27 -0.04
C ALA A 73 -7.05 -8.83 0.48
N GLU A 74 -7.15 -8.62 1.80
CA GLU A 74 -6.91 -7.32 2.43
C GLU A 74 -5.43 -6.89 2.31
N ILE A 75 -4.49 -7.85 2.45
CA ILE A 75 -3.05 -7.59 2.24
C ILE A 75 -2.78 -7.22 0.78
N GLU A 76 -3.33 -7.96 -0.19
CA GLU A 76 -3.18 -7.65 -1.61
C GLU A 76 -3.70 -6.24 -1.94
N SER A 77 -4.87 -5.89 -1.40
CA SER A 77 -5.45 -4.56 -1.55
C SER A 77 -4.55 -3.46 -0.96
N ALA A 78 -3.96 -3.71 0.22
CA ALA A 78 -3.03 -2.77 0.84
C ALA A 78 -1.74 -2.57 0.01
N ILE A 79 -1.22 -3.64 -0.62
CA ILE A 79 -0.08 -3.56 -1.54
C ILE A 79 -0.45 -2.71 -2.76
N GLU A 80 -1.62 -2.94 -3.36
CA GLU A 80 -2.09 -2.17 -4.53
C GLU A 80 -2.23 -0.68 -4.20
N TYR A 81 -2.81 -0.34 -3.04
CA TYR A 81 -2.91 1.04 -2.59
C TYR A 81 -1.54 1.68 -2.35
N SER A 82 -0.59 0.96 -1.76
CA SER A 82 0.77 1.43 -1.56
C SER A 82 1.46 1.76 -2.90
N GLN A 83 1.32 0.90 -3.91
CA GLN A 83 1.86 1.15 -5.25
C GLN A 83 1.23 2.40 -5.90
N LYS A 84 -0.09 2.56 -5.80
CA LYS A 84 -0.79 3.76 -6.28
C LYS A 84 -0.23 5.02 -5.62
N ILE A 85 -0.11 5.03 -4.29
CA ILE A 85 0.44 6.18 -3.54
C ILE A 85 1.85 6.53 -4.03
N SER A 86 2.71 5.53 -4.23
CA SER A 86 4.06 5.74 -4.77
C SER A 86 4.04 6.43 -6.15
N MET A 87 3.19 5.94 -7.06
CA MET A 87 3.02 6.56 -8.38
C MET A 87 2.54 8.01 -8.30
N TRP A 88 1.55 8.29 -7.43
CA TRP A 88 1.07 9.66 -7.22
C TRP A 88 2.16 10.57 -6.66
N ASN A 89 2.96 10.07 -5.72
CA ASN A 89 4.07 10.82 -5.14
C ASN A 89 5.13 11.17 -6.20
N SER A 90 5.47 10.22 -7.09
CA SER A 90 6.37 10.48 -8.22
C SER A 90 5.81 11.53 -9.19
N LYS A 91 4.52 11.45 -9.53
CA LYS A 91 3.86 12.43 -10.40
C LYS A 91 3.88 13.83 -9.79
N LEU A 92 3.54 13.96 -8.51
CA LEU A 92 3.56 15.24 -7.79
C LEU A 92 4.98 15.82 -7.72
N SER A 93 5.98 15.00 -7.42
CA SER A 93 7.38 15.42 -7.38
C SER A 93 7.86 15.98 -8.73
N ALA A 94 7.47 15.32 -9.84
CA ALA A 94 7.79 15.80 -11.18
C ALA A 94 7.11 17.14 -11.50
N GLN A 95 5.84 17.31 -11.13
CA GLN A 95 5.12 18.58 -11.30
C GLN A 95 5.76 19.71 -10.49
N ILE A 96 6.10 19.47 -9.22
CA ILE A 96 6.78 20.45 -8.37
C ILE A 96 8.10 20.89 -8.99
N LYS A 97 8.90 19.94 -9.51
CA LYS A 97 10.17 20.24 -10.18
C LYS A 97 9.96 21.10 -11.43
N SER A 98 8.97 20.78 -12.25
CA SER A 98 8.63 21.56 -13.45
C SER A 98 8.21 22.99 -13.10
N TYR A 99 7.38 23.15 -12.07
CA TYR A 99 6.94 24.45 -11.59
C TYR A 99 8.13 25.29 -11.09
N ARG A 100 8.98 24.73 -10.22
CA ARG A 100 10.18 25.42 -9.71
C ARG A 100 11.10 25.87 -10.83
N ASN A 101 11.35 25.02 -11.82
CA ASN A 101 12.19 25.38 -12.98
C ASN A 101 11.61 26.55 -13.78
N THR A 102 10.28 26.58 -13.93
CA THR A 102 9.59 27.68 -14.63
C THR A 102 9.69 28.98 -13.85
N THR A 103 9.46 28.94 -12.54
CA THR A 103 9.59 30.11 -11.67
C THR A 103 11.02 30.65 -11.68
N GLU A 104 12.03 29.78 -11.58
CA GLU A 104 13.44 30.19 -11.59
C GLU A 104 13.83 30.82 -12.94
N LYS A 105 13.36 30.25 -14.06
CA LYS A 105 13.57 30.82 -15.39
C LYS A 105 12.93 32.21 -15.52
N ASN A 106 11.70 32.38 -15.05
CA ASN A 106 11.01 33.67 -15.09
C ASN A 106 11.71 34.71 -14.22
N LEU A 107 12.22 34.32 -13.05
CA LEU A 107 12.98 35.21 -12.17
C LEU A 107 14.26 35.72 -12.85
N LYS A 108 15.04 34.81 -13.46
CA LYS A 108 16.26 35.16 -14.22
C LYS A 108 15.94 36.08 -15.39
N PHE A 109 14.86 35.82 -16.12
CA PHE A 109 14.42 36.69 -17.21
C PHE A 109 14.07 38.10 -16.73
N HIS A 110 13.35 38.22 -15.62
CA HIS A 110 12.96 39.52 -15.06
C HIS A 110 14.17 40.32 -14.56
N GLN A 111 15.14 39.66 -13.92
CA GLN A 111 16.41 40.29 -13.52
C GLN A 111 17.24 40.78 -14.72
N ALA A 112 17.29 39.99 -15.80
CA ALA A 112 17.97 40.41 -17.02
C ALA A 112 17.30 41.66 -17.63
N LEU A 113 15.96 41.73 -17.62
CA LEU A 113 15.21 42.88 -18.12
C LEU A 113 15.54 44.17 -17.34
N LEU A 114 15.51 44.11 -16.01
CA LEU A 114 15.85 45.24 -15.14
C LEU A 114 17.30 45.71 -15.32
N THR A 115 18.23 44.76 -15.53
CA THR A 115 19.64 45.08 -15.79
C THR A 115 19.79 45.84 -17.11
N GLN A 116 19.12 45.38 -18.17
CA GLN A 116 19.15 46.04 -19.47
C GLN A 116 18.55 47.45 -19.42
N GLU A 117 17.43 47.65 -18.74
CA GLU A 117 16.83 48.98 -18.56
C GLU A 117 17.75 49.95 -17.82
N THR A 118 18.50 49.45 -16.84
CA THR A 118 19.47 50.26 -16.08
C THR A 118 20.65 50.68 -16.95
N LEU A 119 21.15 49.77 -17.80
CA LEU A 119 22.20 50.07 -18.77
C LEU A 119 21.74 51.09 -19.81
N ASN A 120 20.54 50.92 -20.38
CA ASN A 120 19.98 51.86 -21.35
C ASN A 120 19.89 53.28 -20.77
N ARG A 121 19.35 53.43 -19.55
CA ARG A 121 19.30 54.72 -18.84
C ARG A 121 20.68 55.33 -18.61
N SER A 122 21.68 54.49 -18.31
CA SER A 122 23.05 54.97 -18.11
C SER A 122 23.66 55.50 -19.41
N VAL A 123 23.38 54.85 -20.55
CA VAL A 123 23.81 55.31 -21.88
C VAL A 123 23.13 56.63 -22.26
N GLU A 124 21.82 56.75 -22.02
CA GLU A 124 21.08 58.00 -22.23
C GLU A 124 21.70 59.16 -21.46
N ASN A 125 21.97 58.97 -20.16
CA ASN A 125 22.61 59.97 -19.31
C ASN A 125 24.01 60.38 -19.82
N ILE A 126 24.81 59.44 -20.31
CA ILE A 126 26.15 59.73 -20.88
C ILE A 126 25.99 60.59 -22.15
N ASN A 127 25.08 60.21 -23.04
CA ASN A 127 24.84 60.97 -24.27
C ASN A 127 24.33 62.39 -23.99
N GLU A 128 23.47 62.58 -22.99
CA GLU A 128 23.01 63.90 -22.53
C GLU A 128 24.16 64.75 -21.96
N PHE A 129 25.06 64.12 -21.20
CA PHE A 129 26.25 64.79 -20.67
C PHE A 129 27.20 65.23 -21.79
N GLU A 130 27.50 64.35 -22.76
CA GLU A 130 28.39 64.65 -23.88
C GLU A 130 27.85 65.76 -24.79
N SER A 131 26.54 65.73 -25.09
CA SER A 131 25.88 66.77 -25.88
C SER A 131 25.84 68.12 -25.15
N SER A 132 25.64 68.11 -23.84
CA SER A 132 25.75 69.33 -23.01
C SER A 132 27.17 69.91 -23.04
N ASN A 133 28.20 69.05 -22.98
CA ASN A 133 29.60 69.48 -23.00
C ASN A 133 30.05 69.98 -24.39
N SER A 134 29.54 69.38 -25.47
CA SER A 134 29.77 69.85 -26.85
C SER A 134 29.22 71.27 -27.06
N ASN A 135 28.00 71.53 -26.59
CA ASN A 135 27.39 72.87 -26.65
C ASN A 135 28.19 73.93 -25.87
N VAL A 136 28.84 73.54 -24.77
CA VAL A 136 29.73 74.45 -24.02
C VAL A 136 31.00 74.74 -24.83
N ARG A 137 31.64 73.73 -25.41
CA ARG A 137 32.83 73.91 -26.26
C ARG A 137 32.57 74.73 -27.52
N GLU A 138 31.44 74.54 -28.19
CA GLU A 138 31.07 75.37 -29.37
C GLU A 138 30.87 76.84 -28.99
N ARG A 139 30.28 77.11 -27.82
CA ARG A 139 30.14 78.49 -27.30
C ARG A 139 31.50 79.11 -26.97
N GLU A 140 32.43 78.33 -26.42
CA GLU A 140 33.80 78.80 -26.12
C GLU A 140 34.61 79.08 -27.39
N LEU A 141 34.46 78.26 -28.45
CA LEU A 141 35.13 78.46 -29.73
C LEU A 141 34.57 79.64 -30.55
N THR A 142 33.35 80.09 -30.29
CA THR A 142 32.72 81.23 -30.97
C THR A 142 33.16 82.58 -30.40
N ILE A 143 33.88 82.60 -29.26
CA ILE A 143 34.29 83.82 -28.53
C ILE A 143 35.73 84.27 -28.89
N ILE A 144 36.44 83.54 -29.76
CA ILE A 144 37.77 83.91 -30.28
C ILE A 144 37.65 84.46 -31.70
#